data_AF-A0A7W0L0J4-F1
#
_entry.id   AF-A0A7W0L0J4-F1
#
_cell.length_a   1.000
_cell.length_b   1.000
_cell.length_c   1.000
_cell.angle_alpha   90.00
_cell.angle_beta   90.00
_cell.angle_gamma   90.00
#
_symmetry.space_group_name_H-M   'P 1'
#
loop_
_entity.id
_entity.type
_entity.pdbx_description
1 polymer ?
#
loop_
_entity_poly.entity_id
_entity_poly.type
_entity_poly.pdbx_seq_one_letter_code
_entity_poly.pdbx_strand_id
1 'polypeptide(L)'
;MRGVALPPVEVEGPGGIPVVVAARSPDDTVGELAAALGVDPEATVVIDGRAVPRATALVAVGFRRGSRVGAALGDIAPSSTAGRPLVIVVCEAGPGATGPVRLGAGRHVIGRAAPVAVRIDDPAVEPHHGVLDVTVDGAVHFTQLTGRVPCRVDGDVVAAGVAHVVRDGGAITIGASRIRIGRAGELDPVTLALAPTPGDPWRWTVRRPPRRHV
;
A
#
# COMPACT_ATOMS: atom_id res chain seq x y z
N MET A 1 -36.13 16.26 10.69
CA MET A 1 -34.97 15.68 11.40
C MET A 1 -33.73 16.46 10.95
N ARG A 2 -33.00 17.12 11.84
CA ARG A 2 -31.84 17.95 11.45
C ARG A 2 -30.71 17.02 11.01
N GLY A 3 -30.34 17.08 9.73
CA GLY A 3 -29.22 16.34 9.17
C GLY A 3 -27.93 16.73 9.89
N VAL A 4 -27.22 15.75 10.44
CA VAL A 4 -25.93 15.97 11.08
C VAL A 4 -24.93 16.25 9.97
N ALA A 5 -24.53 17.52 9.80
CA ALA A 5 -23.49 17.89 8.86
C ALA A 5 -22.16 17.28 9.30
N LEU A 6 -21.40 16.72 8.37
CA LEU A 6 -20.07 16.20 8.64
C LEU A 6 -19.18 17.39 9.05
N PRO A 7 -18.61 17.41 10.29
CA PRO A 7 -17.65 18.44 10.65
C PRO A 7 -16.43 18.35 9.72
N PRO A 8 -15.74 19.48 9.44
CA PRO A 8 -14.53 19.47 8.61
C PRO A 8 -13.53 18.43 9.13
N VAL A 9 -13.19 17.47 8.29
CA VAL A 9 -12.32 16.35 8.63
C VAL A 9 -11.22 16.22 7.59
N GLU A 10 -9.99 16.07 8.07
CA GLU A 10 -8.82 15.87 7.20
C GLU A 10 -8.76 14.40 6.78
N VAL A 11 -8.81 14.16 5.48
CA VAL A 11 -8.70 12.84 4.84
C VAL A 11 -7.49 12.82 3.90
N GLU A 12 -6.98 11.65 3.58
CA GLU A 12 -5.90 11.46 2.63
C GLU A 12 -6.51 11.14 1.25
N GLY A 13 -6.21 11.97 0.23
CA GLY A 13 -6.68 11.75 -1.14
C GLY A 13 -5.86 10.70 -1.92
N PRO A 14 -6.22 10.41 -3.17
CA PRO A 14 -5.61 9.34 -3.98
C PRO A 14 -4.09 9.46 -4.20
N GLY A 15 -3.57 10.69 -4.13
CA GLY A 15 -2.14 10.99 -4.23
C GLY A 15 -1.39 11.05 -2.90
N GLY A 16 -2.00 10.65 -1.78
CA GLY A 16 -1.44 10.83 -0.44
C GLY A 16 -1.50 12.28 0.06
N ILE A 17 -2.17 13.17 -0.68
CA ILE A 17 -2.29 14.59 -0.34
C ILE A 17 -3.41 14.74 0.70
N PRO A 18 -3.17 15.39 1.85
CA PRO A 18 -4.21 15.68 2.82
C PRO A 18 -5.21 16.70 2.25
N VAL A 19 -6.50 16.38 2.35
CA VAL A 19 -7.62 17.21 1.90
C VAL A 19 -8.62 17.36 3.02
N VAL A 20 -9.13 18.56 3.23
CA VAL A 20 -10.20 18.82 4.21
C VAL A 20 -11.54 18.57 3.54
N VAL A 21 -12.30 17.62 4.06
CA VAL A 21 -13.66 17.30 3.63
C VAL A 21 -14.64 17.87 4.62
N ALA A 22 -15.57 18.68 4.13
CA ALA A 22 -16.69 19.19 4.90
C ALA A 22 -17.95 19.02 4.05
N ALA A 23 -18.94 18.31 4.57
CA ALA A 23 -20.24 18.22 3.92
C ALA A 23 -20.95 19.56 4.10
N ARG A 24 -21.24 20.23 2.99
CA ARG A 24 -22.02 21.47 2.92
C ARG A 24 -23.52 21.16 2.99
N SER A 25 -23.92 19.98 2.53
CA SER A 25 -25.30 19.45 2.58
C SER A 25 -25.30 17.99 3.08
N PRO A 26 -26.36 17.52 3.77
CA PRO A 26 -26.54 16.09 4.04
C PRO A 26 -26.67 15.24 2.76
N ASP A 27 -26.99 15.88 1.63
CA ASP A 27 -27.10 15.23 0.33
C ASP A 27 -25.75 15.10 -0.40
N ASP A 28 -24.67 15.71 0.14
CA ASP A 28 -23.34 15.59 -0.45
C ASP A 28 -22.91 14.12 -0.45
N THR A 29 -22.47 13.64 -1.61
CA THR A 29 -22.20 12.23 -1.85
C THR A 29 -20.70 11.91 -1.95
N VAL A 30 -20.37 10.64 -1.74
CA VAL A 30 -19.03 10.09 -2.00
C VAL A 30 -18.61 10.30 -3.45
N GLY A 31 -19.55 10.27 -4.41
CA GLY A 31 -19.29 10.54 -5.83
C GLY A 31 -18.82 11.96 -6.10
N GLU A 32 -19.44 12.96 -5.46
CA GLU A 32 -19.04 14.37 -5.59
C GLU A 32 -17.66 14.64 -4.97
N LEU A 33 -17.39 14.02 -3.81
CA LEU A 33 -16.05 14.06 -3.21
C LEU A 33 -15.01 13.40 -4.13
N ALA A 34 -15.31 12.23 -4.69
CA ALA A 34 -14.43 11.52 -5.59
C ALA A 34 -14.12 12.36 -6.85
N ALA A 35 -15.14 12.99 -7.44
CA ALA A 35 -14.98 13.91 -8.57
C ALA A 35 -14.09 15.11 -8.21
N ALA A 36 -14.28 15.73 -7.04
CA ALA A 36 -13.44 16.83 -6.56
C ALA A 36 -11.97 16.43 -6.32
N LEU A 37 -11.73 15.15 -5.98
CA LEU A 37 -10.40 14.57 -5.81
C LEU A 37 -9.78 14.06 -7.12
N GLY A 38 -10.46 14.18 -8.25
CA GLY A 38 -9.99 13.71 -9.55
C GLY A 38 -9.97 12.18 -9.69
N VAL A 39 -10.82 11.46 -8.92
CA VAL A 39 -11.02 10.02 -9.09
C VAL A 39 -11.82 9.78 -10.38
N ASP A 40 -11.30 8.91 -11.24
CA ASP A 40 -11.93 8.51 -12.51
C ASP A 40 -13.42 8.16 -12.30
N PRO A 41 -14.37 8.72 -13.07
CA PRO A 41 -15.80 8.47 -12.92
C PRO A 41 -16.24 7.01 -13.08
N GLU A 42 -15.43 6.14 -13.68
CA GLU A 42 -15.75 4.71 -13.82
C GLU A 42 -15.09 3.84 -12.74
N ALA A 43 -14.18 4.42 -11.93
CA ALA A 43 -13.49 3.68 -10.88
C ALA A 43 -14.35 3.53 -9.60
N THR A 44 -14.23 2.38 -8.94
CA THR A 44 -14.90 2.12 -7.66
C THR A 44 -14.23 2.95 -6.57
N VAL A 45 -15.00 3.76 -5.83
CA VAL A 45 -14.43 4.57 -4.74
C VAL A 45 -14.16 3.67 -3.54
N VAL A 46 -12.96 3.79 -2.98
CA VAL A 46 -12.52 3.04 -1.81
C VAL A 46 -12.26 4.01 -0.67
N ILE A 47 -12.86 3.75 0.49
CA ILE A 47 -12.66 4.53 1.71
C ILE A 47 -12.13 3.59 2.80
N ASP A 48 -10.95 3.88 3.34
CA ASP A 48 -10.28 3.04 4.36
C ASP A 48 -10.18 1.55 3.94
N GLY A 49 -9.99 1.31 2.64
CA GLY A 49 -9.91 -0.04 2.06
C GLY A 49 -11.24 -0.72 1.78
N ARG A 50 -12.38 -0.05 2.02
CA ARG A 50 -13.72 -0.58 1.71
C ARG A 50 -14.30 0.08 0.47
N ALA A 51 -14.85 -0.71 -0.45
CA ALA A 51 -15.60 -0.18 -1.57
C ALA A 51 -16.86 0.53 -1.06
N VAL A 52 -17.04 1.79 -1.44
CA VAL A 52 -18.19 2.61 -1.03
C VAL A 52 -18.95 3.06 -2.28
N PRO A 53 -20.26 2.77 -2.37
CA PRO A 53 -21.08 3.26 -3.48
C PRO A 53 -21.04 4.77 -3.58
N ARG A 54 -20.96 5.32 -4.79
CA ARG A 54 -20.86 6.77 -5.01
C ARG A 54 -22.08 7.55 -4.56
N ALA A 55 -23.25 6.92 -4.57
CA ALA A 55 -24.49 7.50 -4.07
C ALA A 55 -24.55 7.54 -2.53
N THR A 56 -23.55 7.00 -1.81
CA THR A 56 -23.50 7.04 -0.35
C THR A 56 -23.30 8.48 0.10
N ALA A 57 -24.15 8.95 1.02
CA ALA A 57 -24.00 10.28 1.63
C ALA A 57 -22.71 10.34 2.47
N LEU A 58 -21.96 11.44 2.39
CA LEU A 58 -20.69 11.62 3.12
C LEU A 58 -20.86 11.44 4.64
N VAL A 59 -22.01 11.85 5.18
CA VAL A 59 -22.34 11.74 6.61
C VAL A 59 -22.53 10.29 7.07
N ALA A 60 -22.88 9.38 6.16
CA ALA A 60 -23.11 7.96 6.46
C ALA A 60 -21.83 7.12 6.40
N VAL A 61 -20.78 7.64 5.77
CA VAL A 61 -19.48 6.95 5.63
C VAL A 61 -18.75 6.83 6.96
N GLY A 62 -18.95 7.80 7.86
CA GLY A 62 -18.28 7.84 9.15
C GLY A 62 -16.80 8.21 9.05
N PHE A 63 -16.47 9.20 8.20
CA PHE A 63 -15.10 9.71 8.07
C PHE A 63 -14.49 10.07 9.42
N ARG A 64 -13.22 9.72 9.57
CA ARG A 64 -12.39 10.10 10.72
C ARG A 64 -11.16 10.83 10.21
N ARG A 65 -10.52 11.57 11.10
CA ARG A 65 -9.25 12.21 10.75
C ARG A 65 -8.24 11.13 10.33
N GLY A 66 -7.70 11.27 9.12
CA GLY A 66 -6.78 10.30 8.52
C GLY A 66 -7.46 9.18 7.73
N SER A 67 -8.79 9.23 7.53
CA SER A 67 -9.45 8.33 6.58
C SER A 67 -8.86 8.51 5.18
N ARG A 68 -8.75 7.41 4.42
CA ARG A 68 -8.16 7.39 3.08
C ARG A 68 -9.23 7.27 2.02
N VAL A 69 -9.19 8.12 1.00
CA VAL A 69 -10.08 8.06 -0.16
C VAL A 69 -9.23 7.73 -1.39
N GLY A 70 -9.62 6.68 -2.09
CA GLY A 70 -8.92 6.20 -3.27
C GLY A 70 -9.86 5.65 -4.32
N ALA A 71 -9.27 5.27 -5.45
CA ALA A 71 -9.95 4.61 -6.55
C ALA A 71 -9.46 3.16 -6.61
N ALA A 72 -10.35 2.19 -6.53
CA ALA A 72 -10.13 0.89 -7.14
C ALA A 72 -10.40 1.07 -8.64
N LEU A 73 -9.32 1.18 -9.42
CA LEU A 73 -9.41 1.09 -10.86
C LEU A 73 -10.16 -0.20 -11.20
N GLY A 74 -11.22 -0.07 -12.01
CA GLY A 74 -11.88 -1.22 -12.60
C GLY A 74 -10.85 -2.10 -13.30
N ASP A 75 -11.04 -3.42 -13.19
CA ASP A 75 -10.13 -4.47 -13.60
C ASP A 75 -9.50 -4.21 -14.99
N ILE A 76 -8.30 -3.63 -15.00
CA ILE A 76 -7.23 -4.22 -15.78
C ILE A 76 -6.58 -5.19 -14.81
N ALA A 77 -7.17 -6.38 -14.69
CA ALA A 77 -6.57 -7.46 -13.94
C ALA A 77 -5.15 -7.65 -14.50
N PRO A 78 -4.06 -7.40 -13.73
CA PRO A 78 -2.85 -8.18 -13.99
C PRO A 78 -3.29 -9.63 -13.91
N SER A 79 -2.74 -10.50 -14.74
CA SER A 79 -3.07 -11.94 -14.79
C SER A 79 -2.76 -12.62 -13.44
N SER A 80 -3.60 -12.34 -12.46
CA SER A 80 -3.66 -12.94 -11.15
C SER A 80 -4.70 -14.03 -11.31
N THR A 81 -4.22 -15.24 -11.60
CA THR A 81 -4.99 -16.44 -11.30
C THR A 81 -5.42 -16.29 -9.83
N ALA A 82 -6.72 -16.09 -9.59
CA ALA A 82 -7.29 -15.94 -8.25
C ALA A 82 -7.15 -17.26 -7.48
N GLY A 83 -5.93 -17.54 -7.04
CA GLY A 83 -5.57 -18.59 -6.11
C GLY A 83 -5.56 -18.04 -4.70
N ARG A 84 -5.75 -18.94 -3.72
CA ARG A 84 -5.58 -18.63 -2.30
C ARG A 84 -4.23 -17.91 -2.09
N PRO A 85 -4.17 -16.83 -1.29
CA PRO A 85 -2.91 -16.16 -0.99
C PRO A 85 -1.96 -17.13 -0.30
N LEU A 86 -0.74 -17.24 -0.83
CA LEU A 86 0.31 -18.13 -0.32
C LEU A 86 1.29 -17.38 0.56
N VAL A 87 1.54 -16.10 0.25
CA VAL A 87 2.51 -15.26 0.97
C VAL A 87 1.94 -13.89 1.31
N ILE A 88 2.52 -13.28 2.33
CA ILE A 88 2.28 -11.91 2.77
C ILE A 88 3.59 -11.12 2.70
N VAL A 89 3.51 -9.92 2.13
CA VAL A 89 4.61 -8.96 2.04
C VAL A 89 4.31 -7.81 2.99
N VAL A 90 5.25 -7.50 3.88
CA VAL A 90 5.10 -6.46 4.89
C VAL A 90 6.23 -5.46 4.74
N CYS A 91 5.91 -4.17 4.56
CA CYS A 91 6.94 -3.14 4.66
C CYS A 91 7.34 -2.93 6.13
N GLU A 92 8.55 -3.32 6.48
CA GLU A 92 9.13 -3.18 7.82
C GLU A 92 9.79 -1.82 8.02
N ALA A 93 10.18 -1.13 6.97
CA ALA A 93 10.81 0.17 7.09
C ALA A 93 10.86 0.83 5.71
N GLY A 94 10.91 2.15 5.71
CA GLY A 94 11.15 2.95 4.51
C GLY A 94 10.08 4.01 4.30
N PRO A 95 10.35 4.98 3.41
CA PRO A 95 9.36 5.95 2.99
C PRO A 95 8.16 5.23 2.37
N GLY A 96 6.96 5.67 2.71
CA GLY A 96 5.76 5.12 2.07
C GLY A 96 5.39 3.71 2.48
N ALA A 97 5.80 3.26 3.69
CA ALA A 97 5.40 1.96 4.22
C ALA A 97 3.88 1.80 4.21
N THR A 98 3.39 0.81 3.47
CA THR A 98 1.97 0.46 3.34
C THR A 98 1.62 -0.75 4.19
N GLY A 99 0.31 -1.02 4.29
CA GLY A 99 -0.20 -2.23 4.94
C GLY A 99 0.24 -3.52 4.21
N PRO A 100 0.06 -4.69 4.84
CA PRO A 100 0.48 -5.95 4.26
C PRO A 100 -0.20 -6.25 2.92
N VAL A 101 0.57 -6.73 1.96
CA VAL A 101 0.08 -7.19 0.64
C VAL A 101 0.06 -8.71 0.61
N ARG A 102 -1.04 -9.31 0.16
CA ARG A 102 -1.16 -10.77 0.02
C ARG A 102 -1.00 -11.16 -1.43
N LEU A 103 -0.15 -12.16 -1.70
CA LEU A 103 0.14 -12.63 -3.05
C LEU A 103 -0.19 -14.12 -3.17
N GLY A 104 -0.86 -14.48 -4.26
CA GLY A 104 -0.99 -15.87 -4.71
C GLY A 104 0.23 -16.30 -5.52
N ALA A 105 0.20 -17.54 -6.05
CA ALA A 105 1.18 -17.97 -7.03
C ALA A 105 1.15 -17.08 -8.28
N GLY A 106 2.29 -16.86 -8.90
CA GLY A 106 2.45 -16.04 -10.09
C GLY A 106 3.56 -15.00 -9.96
N ARG A 107 3.63 -14.15 -10.99
CA ARG A 107 4.64 -13.10 -11.14
C ARG A 107 4.08 -11.76 -10.71
N HIS A 108 4.70 -11.14 -9.72
CA HIS A 108 4.25 -9.90 -9.09
C HIS A 108 5.31 -8.82 -9.21
N VAL A 109 4.94 -7.66 -9.74
CA VAL A 109 5.89 -6.55 -9.88
C VAL A 109 5.97 -5.78 -8.56
N ILE A 110 7.21 -5.44 -8.15
CA ILE A 110 7.51 -4.52 -7.07
C ILE A 110 8.04 -3.21 -7.68
N GLY A 111 7.55 -2.07 -7.19
CA GLY A 111 8.11 -0.78 -7.55
C GLY A 111 7.34 0.39 -6.97
N ARG A 112 7.64 1.59 -7.45
CA ARG A 112 6.96 2.81 -7.01
C ARG A 112 5.67 3.11 -7.78
N ALA A 113 5.50 2.57 -8.98
CA ALA A 113 4.34 2.89 -9.82
C ALA A 113 3.03 2.39 -9.18
N ALA A 114 1.93 3.12 -9.38
CA ALA A 114 0.62 2.77 -8.85
C ALA A 114 0.09 1.36 -9.24
N PRO A 115 0.30 0.84 -10.47
CA PRO A 115 -0.30 -0.43 -10.88
C PRO A 115 0.49 -1.68 -10.46
N VAL A 116 1.61 -1.55 -9.74
CA VAL A 116 2.42 -2.70 -9.34
C VAL A 116 1.80 -3.43 -8.14
N ALA A 117 2.01 -4.75 -8.08
CA ALA A 117 1.42 -5.58 -7.04
C ALA A 117 1.91 -5.21 -5.63
N VAL A 118 3.19 -4.87 -5.48
CA VAL A 118 3.77 -4.38 -4.23
C VAL A 118 4.34 -2.98 -4.44
N ARG A 119 3.53 -1.98 -4.10
CA ARG A 119 3.93 -0.58 -4.19
C ARG A 119 4.77 -0.16 -2.99
N ILE A 120 5.93 0.42 -3.27
CA ILE A 120 6.83 1.05 -2.29
C ILE A 120 7.00 2.51 -2.69
N ASP A 121 6.40 3.42 -1.91
CA ASP A 121 6.43 4.86 -2.20
C ASP A 121 7.73 5.50 -1.69
N ASP A 122 8.84 4.97 -2.17
CA ASP A 122 10.21 5.37 -1.85
C ASP A 122 10.85 5.99 -3.10
N PRO A 123 11.29 7.26 -3.05
CA PRO A 123 11.91 7.93 -4.20
C PRO A 123 13.16 7.22 -4.74
N ALA A 124 13.85 6.41 -3.93
CA ALA A 124 15.00 5.60 -4.35
C ALA A 124 14.59 4.32 -5.08
N VAL A 125 13.29 4.02 -5.16
CA VAL A 125 12.72 2.86 -5.83
C VAL A 125 12.18 3.27 -7.21
N GLU A 126 12.54 2.46 -8.19
CA GLU A 126 12.13 2.66 -9.58
C GLU A 126 10.64 2.31 -9.75
N PRO A 127 9.95 2.89 -10.76
CA PRO A 127 8.54 2.57 -11.03
C PRO A 127 8.25 1.07 -11.13
N HIS A 128 9.14 0.31 -11.75
CA HIS A 128 9.09 -1.15 -11.92
C HIS A 128 10.46 -1.76 -11.53
N HIS A 129 10.75 -1.76 -10.23
CA HIS A 129 12.10 -2.03 -9.74
C HIS A 129 12.51 -3.51 -9.81
N GLY A 130 11.57 -4.40 -9.48
CA GLY A 130 11.84 -5.83 -9.41
C GLY A 130 10.59 -6.67 -9.53
N VAL A 131 10.78 -7.99 -9.48
CA VAL A 131 9.73 -8.98 -9.55
C VAL A 131 9.86 -9.98 -8.41
N LEU A 132 8.72 -10.36 -7.84
CA LEU A 132 8.55 -11.58 -7.06
C LEU A 132 7.87 -12.65 -7.90
N ASP A 133 8.54 -13.77 -8.08
CA ASP A 133 7.93 -14.98 -8.61
C ASP A 133 7.57 -15.88 -7.43
N VAL A 134 6.26 -16.07 -7.21
CA VAL A 134 5.71 -16.94 -6.16
C VAL A 134 5.26 -18.24 -6.81
N THR A 135 5.85 -19.34 -6.41
CA THR A 135 5.48 -20.66 -6.93
C THR A 135 4.21 -21.19 -6.25
N VAL A 136 3.62 -22.25 -6.80
CA VAL A 136 2.38 -22.86 -6.28
C VAL A 136 2.52 -23.45 -4.87
N ASP A 137 3.73 -23.82 -4.46
CA ASP A 137 4.09 -24.29 -3.12
C ASP A 137 4.50 -23.15 -2.16
N GLY A 138 4.46 -21.90 -2.63
CA GLY A 138 4.73 -20.70 -1.85
C GLY A 138 6.21 -20.34 -1.72
N ALA A 139 7.10 -20.97 -2.50
CA ALA A 139 8.48 -20.50 -2.62
C ALA A 139 8.52 -19.15 -3.36
N VAL A 140 9.45 -18.28 -2.96
CA VAL A 140 9.52 -16.91 -3.47
C VAL A 140 10.90 -16.63 -4.02
N HIS A 141 10.97 -16.19 -5.27
CA HIS A 141 12.19 -15.70 -5.88
C HIS A 141 12.06 -14.20 -6.16
N PHE A 142 13.10 -13.44 -5.86
CA PHE A 142 13.19 -12.02 -6.18
C PHE A 142 14.21 -11.77 -7.28
N THR A 143 13.83 -10.98 -8.28
CA THR A 143 14.73 -10.52 -9.34
C THR A 143 14.70 -9.00 -9.39
N GLN A 144 15.86 -8.35 -9.27
CA GLN A 144 15.97 -6.92 -9.57
C GLN A 144 16.03 -6.72 -11.08
N LEU A 145 15.11 -5.91 -11.60
CA LEU A 145 15.00 -5.60 -13.04
C LEU A 145 15.66 -4.27 -13.39
N THR A 146 15.53 -3.29 -12.49
CA THR A 146 16.01 -1.92 -12.72
C THR A 146 16.62 -1.32 -11.44
N GLY A 147 17.14 -0.11 -11.53
CA GLY A 147 17.77 0.59 -10.41
C GLY A 147 19.28 0.37 -10.37
N ARG A 148 20.01 1.43 -10.03
CA ARG A 148 21.49 1.42 -9.96
C ARG A 148 22.04 0.83 -8.66
N VAL A 149 21.26 0.90 -7.59
CA VAL A 149 21.67 0.36 -6.29
C VAL A 149 21.18 -1.08 -6.20
N PRO A 150 22.07 -2.05 -5.94
CA PRO A 150 21.65 -3.43 -5.77
C PRO A 150 20.74 -3.60 -4.57
N CYS A 151 19.65 -4.33 -4.78
CA CYS A 151 18.81 -4.87 -3.73
C CYS A 151 19.60 -5.91 -2.93
N ARG A 152 19.14 -6.18 -1.72
CA ARG A 152 19.67 -7.27 -0.89
C ARG A 152 18.57 -8.21 -0.44
N VAL A 153 18.80 -9.51 -0.50
CA VAL A 153 17.93 -10.54 0.10
C VAL A 153 18.68 -11.12 1.30
N ASP A 154 18.11 -11.00 2.49
CA ASP A 154 18.73 -11.43 3.76
C ASP A 154 20.15 -10.85 4.00
N GLY A 155 20.47 -9.73 3.35
CA GLY A 155 21.79 -9.08 3.42
C GLY A 155 22.69 -9.38 2.22
N ASP A 156 22.40 -10.42 1.44
CA ASP A 156 23.16 -10.80 0.27
C ASP A 156 22.77 -9.97 -0.94
N VAL A 157 23.76 -9.52 -1.71
CA VAL A 157 23.53 -8.65 -2.88
C VAL A 157 22.88 -9.44 -4.01
N VAL A 158 21.76 -8.92 -4.50
CA VAL A 158 21.05 -9.46 -5.67
C VAL A 158 21.78 -9.01 -6.92
N ALA A 159 22.42 -9.93 -7.62
CA ALA A 159 22.96 -9.67 -8.95
C ALA A 159 21.82 -9.30 -9.92
N ALA A 160 22.03 -8.25 -10.71
CA ALA A 160 21.02 -7.72 -11.63
C ALA A 160 20.54 -8.80 -12.62
N GLY A 161 19.23 -8.93 -12.79
CA GLY A 161 18.61 -9.90 -13.70
C GLY A 161 18.68 -11.37 -13.26
N VAL A 162 19.29 -11.67 -12.11
CA VAL A 162 19.36 -13.03 -11.55
C VAL A 162 18.27 -13.19 -10.49
N ALA A 163 17.59 -14.33 -10.48
CA ALA A 163 16.61 -14.67 -9.46
C ALA A 163 17.30 -15.14 -8.17
N HIS A 164 16.91 -14.57 -7.03
CA HIS A 164 17.41 -14.92 -5.70
C HIS A 164 16.29 -15.52 -4.86
N VAL A 165 16.58 -16.63 -4.19
CA VAL A 165 15.62 -17.27 -3.29
C VAL A 165 15.42 -16.40 -2.06
N VAL A 166 14.18 -16.04 -1.77
CA VAL A 166 13.78 -15.38 -0.52
C VAL A 166 13.26 -16.46 0.41
N ARG A 167 13.95 -16.63 1.55
CA ARG A 167 13.52 -17.60 2.57
C ARG A 167 12.20 -17.14 3.19
N ASP A 168 11.46 -18.08 3.78
CA ASP A 168 10.30 -17.73 4.57
C ASP A 168 10.71 -16.87 5.78
N GLY A 169 9.98 -15.77 6.01
CA GLY A 169 10.37 -14.72 6.95
C GLY A 169 11.54 -13.83 6.47
N GLY A 170 12.07 -14.07 5.27
CA GLY A 170 13.20 -13.37 4.69
C GLY A 170 12.89 -11.91 4.38
N ALA A 171 13.94 -11.09 4.32
CA ALA A 171 13.83 -9.66 4.13
C ALA A 171 14.54 -9.18 2.86
N ILE A 172 13.87 -8.33 2.10
CA ILE A 172 14.43 -7.66 0.93
C ILE A 172 14.67 -6.20 1.28
N THR A 173 15.87 -5.71 1.03
CA THR A 173 16.21 -4.28 1.09
C THR A 173 16.24 -3.72 -0.33
N ILE A 174 15.46 -2.68 -0.57
CA ILE A 174 15.18 -2.07 -1.88
C ILE A 174 15.06 -0.55 -1.69
N GLY A 175 15.94 0.22 -2.34
CA GLY A 175 16.06 1.65 -2.04
C GLY A 175 16.39 1.90 -0.56
N ALA A 176 15.62 2.76 0.10
CA ALA A 176 15.67 3.03 1.53
C ALA A 176 14.63 2.19 2.32
N SER A 177 14.01 1.20 1.67
CA SER A 177 12.94 0.39 2.22
C SER A 177 13.36 -1.04 2.51
N ARG A 178 12.72 -1.66 3.51
CA ARG A 178 12.89 -3.07 3.88
C ARG A 178 11.52 -3.74 3.91
N ILE A 179 11.35 -4.79 3.12
CA ILE A 179 10.13 -5.59 3.10
C ILE A 179 10.43 -7.00 3.62
N ARG A 180 9.54 -7.54 4.46
CA ARG A 180 9.54 -8.94 4.87
C ARG A 180 8.58 -9.72 4.00
N ILE A 181 8.95 -10.95 3.66
CA ILE A 181 8.10 -11.89 2.96
C ILE A 181 7.98 -13.15 3.79
N GLY A 182 6.80 -13.73 3.85
CA GLY A 182 6.62 -15.06 4.43
C GLY A 182 5.22 -15.60 4.21
N ARG A 183 4.97 -16.80 4.73
CA ARG A 183 3.73 -17.54 4.46
C ARG A 183 2.50 -16.83 5.00
N ALA A 184 1.42 -16.91 4.23
CA ALA A 184 0.13 -16.39 4.62
C ALA A 184 -0.41 -17.17 5.84
N GLY A 185 -0.48 -16.51 7.00
CA GLY A 185 -0.93 -17.09 8.28
C GLY A 185 0.18 -17.30 9.31
N GLU A 186 1.45 -17.22 8.91
CA GLU A 186 2.61 -17.40 9.81
C GLU A 186 3.29 -16.07 10.17
N LEU A 187 3.18 -15.07 9.29
CA LEU A 187 3.64 -13.72 9.57
C LEU A 187 2.57 -12.89 10.28
N ASP A 188 2.84 -12.55 11.54
CA ASP A 188 2.14 -11.45 12.23
C ASP A 188 2.51 -10.13 11.52
N PRO A 189 1.54 -9.39 10.95
CA PRO A 189 1.81 -8.15 10.24
C PRO A 189 2.21 -7.07 11.25
N VAL A 190 3.52 -6.96 11.49
CA VAL A 190 4.10 -5.91 12.31
C VAL A 190 4.73 -4.87 11.38
N THR A 191 3.99 -3.79 11.11
CA THR A 191 4.45 -2.68 10.27
C THR A 191 5.22 -1.66 11.13
N LEU A 192 6.47 -1.42 10.75
CA LEU A 192 7.31 -0.35 11.27
C LEU A 192 7.31 0.75 10.19
N ALA A 193 6.47 1.77 10.36
CA ALA A 193 6.36 2.84 9.36
C ALA A 193 7.31 4.00 9.73
N LEU A 194 8.25 4.30 8.83
CA LEU A 194 8.90 5.61 8.82
C LEU A 194 7.94 6.59 8.13
N ALA A 195 7.39 7.53 8.91
CA ALA A 195 6.55 8.58 8.38
C ALA A 195 7.21 9.94 8.62
N PRO A 196 7.09 10.91 7.69
CA PRO A 196 7.46 12.28 7.97
C PRO A 196 6.72 12.78 9.23
N THR A 197 7.40 13.55 10.06
CA THR A 197 6.79 14.13 11.25
C THR A 197 5.85 15.26 10.81
N PRO A 198 4.56 15.25 11.19
CA PRO A 198 3.64 16.32 10.81
C PRO A 198 4.19 17.68 11.26
N GLY A 199 4.40 18.59 10.30
CA GLY A 199 4.90 19.95 10.55
C GLY A 199 6.43 20.12 10.55
N ASP A 200 7.21 19.04 10.36
CA ASP A 200 8.67 19.13 10.26
C ASP A 200 9.23 18.16 9.21
N PRO A 201 9.48 18.64 7.96
CA PRO A 201 9.98 17.80 6.87
C PRO A 201 11.42 17.31 7.09
N TRP A 202 12.13 17.84 8.09
CA TRP A 202 13.49 17.43 8.42
C TRP A 202 13.54 16.39 9.54
N ARG A 203 12.39 16.05 10.15
CA ARG A 203 12.27 14.99 11.16
C ARG A 203 11.46 13.79 10.67
N TRP A 204 12.03 12.61 10.81
CA TRP A 204 11.35 11.34 10.52
C TRP A 204 10.87 10.69 11.82
N THR A 205 9.60 10.32 11.87
CA THR A 205 9.03 9.58 12.99
C THR A 205 9.12 8.09 12.71
N VAL A 206 9.87 7.38 13.55
CA VAL A 206 9.90 5.91 13.57
C VAL A 206 8.69 5.43 14.35
N ARG A 207 7.66 4.92 13.67
CA ARG A 207 6.53 4.26 14.36
C ARG A 207 6.94 2.83 14.70
N ARG A 208 7.43 2.62 15.93
CA ARG A 208 7.71 1.27 16.42
C ARG A 208 6.44 0.56 16.86
N PRO A 209 6.26 -0.72 16.50
CA PRO A 209 5.27 -1.56 17.12
C PRO A 209 5.59 -1.73 18.62
N PRO A 210 4.60 -2.05 19.45
CA PRO A 210 4.84 -2.43 20.84
C PRO A 210 5.83 -3.59 20.90
N ARG A 211 6.83 -3.51 21.79
CA ARG A 211 7.72 -4.63 22.05
C ARG A 211 6.90 -5.74 22.72
N ARG A 212 6.86 -6.95 22.12
CA ARG A 212 6.41 -8.13 22.86
C ARG A 212 7.49 -8.43 23.91
N HIS A 213 7.11 -8.35 25.19
CA HIS A 213 7.91 -8.95 26.25
C HIS A 213 7.77 -10.47 26.10
N VAL A 214 8.91 -11.14 25.89
CA VAL A 214 9.06 -12.59 26.05
C VAL A 214 9.10 -12.89 27.54
#